data_AF-A0A401UP43-F1
#
_entry.id   AF-A0A401UP43-F1
#
_cell.length_a   1.000
_cell.length_b   1.000
_cell.length_c   1.000
_cell.angle_alpha   90.00
_cell.angle_beta   90.00
_cell.angle_gamma   90.00
#
_symmetry.space_group_name_H-M   'P 1'
#
loop_
_entity.id
_entity.type
_entity.pdbx_description
1 polymer ?
#
loop_
_entity_poly.entity_id
_entity_poly.type
_entity_poly.pdbx_seq_one_letter_code
_entity_poly.pdbx_strand_id
1 'polypeptide(L)'
;MYGFNVERINLKDEDGVKEVRGFLQSFQLLLDDNVDYTIVIRQNGEIKATCSKSKNVFKCFAVSDDLRGTGVSAILMGAVADKLFEEGTYHSFIFTKVENIDIFTSLGYKLIHKIEKVALLESGIYDISQYLKRLQLEYNIDGATMKSAIVMNCNPFTLGHRYLIEEAARQSTEVLVFIVEEDKSSFPFIHRYNMVKEGVSHLNNVRVIKGGEYIISEATFPTYFLRRKDEILKAYTTLDASVFGRYFCKTLNITKRFIGEEPYCEVTNAYNDALKEVLPTYGVEVIEVKRRALMGEVISASKVRKLIVEGKIGDIKHIVPSSTWEFLNTKIGKEIMGRIKFSHAPH
;
A
#
# COMPACT_ATOMS: atom_id res chain seq x y z
N MET A 1 9.20 38.68 12.34
CA MET A 1 9.18 37.37 11.63
C MET A 1 8.26 37.58 10.45
N TYR A 2 8.78 37.65 9.23
CA TYR A 2 7.94 37.83 8.03
C TYR A 2 6.95 36.67 7.99
N GLY A 3 5.67 36.95 8.20
CA GLY A 3 4.64 35.92 8.30
C GLY A 3 4.36 35.33 6.93
N PHE A 4 4.92 34.15 6.65
CA PHE A 4 4.48 33.37 5.50
C PHE A 4 3.03 32.94 5.76
N ASN A 5 2.12 33.29 4.86
CA ASN A 5 0.73 32.86 4.95
C ASN A 5 0.56 31.53 4.22
N VAL A 6 0.01 30.53 4.92
CA VAL A 6 -0.31 29.22 4.36
C VAL A 6 -1.73 29.27 3.82
N GLU A 7 -1.87 29.05 2.52
CA GLU A 7 -3.14 29.04 1.82
C GLU A 7 -3.52 27.60 1.45
N ARG A 8 -4.77 27.21 1.68
CA ARG A 8 -5.30 25.93 1.21
C ARG A 8 -5.83 26.07 -0.21
N ILE A 9 -5.40 25.18 -1.10
CA ILE A 9 -5.93 25.09 -2.47
C ILE A 9 -7.21 24.26 -2.47
N ASN A 10 -8.25 24.78 -3.12
CA ASN A 10 -9.45 24.02 -3.43
C ASN A 10 -9.16 23.10 -4.62
N LEU A 11 -9.06 21.80 -4.38
CA LEU A 11 -8.75 20.82 -5.44
C LEU A 11 -9.87 20.67 -6.50
N LYS A 12 -11.04 21.29 -6.30
CA LYS A 12 -12.11 21.38 -7.31
C LYS A 12 -12.00 22.62 -8.20
N ASP A 13 -11.13 23.56 -7.85
CA ASP A 13 -10.85 24.75 -8.63
C ASP A 13 -9.72 24.48 -9.63
N GLU A 14 -10.02 24.57 -10.91
CA GLU A 14 -9.06 24.21 -11.97
C GLU A 14 -7.89 25.19 -12.04
N ASP A 15 -8.12 26.48 -11.77
CA ASP A 15 -7.09 27.51 -11.86
C ASP A 15 -6.05 27.36 -10.75
N GLY A 16 -6.48 27.24 -9.49
CA GLY A 16 -5.57 27.00 -8.37
C GLY A 16 -4.78 25.70 -8.52
N VAL A 17 -5.40 24.63 -9.02
CA VAL A 17 -4.71 23.36 -9.30
C VAL A 17 -3.69 23.51 -10.44
N LYS A 18 -4.02 24.28 -11.48
CA LYS A 18 -3.11 24.55 -12.60
C LYS A 18 -1.87 25.32 -12.15
N GLU A 19 -2.02 26.28 -11.25
CA GLU A 19 -0.89 27.00 -10.65
C GLU A 19 0.03 26.07 -9.86
N VAL A 20 -0.53 25.19 -9.01
CA VAL A 20 0.26 24.19 -8.26
C VAL A 20 1.02 23.27 -9.22
N ARG A 21 0.36 22.79 -10.27
CA ARG A 21 1.01 21.96 -11.31
C ARG A 21 2.16 22.71 -11.98
N GLY A 22 1.96 23.97 -12.35
CA GLY A 22 3.00 24.82 -12.94
C GLY A 22 4.20 25.01 -12.02
N PHE A 23 3.96 25.26 -10.73
CA PHE A 23 5.03 25.37 -9.73
C PHE A 23 5.80 24.05 -9.59
N LEU A 24 5.12 22.92 -9.38
CA LEU A 24 5.75 21.60 -9.24
C LEU A 24 6.58 21.19 -10.46
N GLN A 25 6.13 21.55 -11.68
CA GLN A 25 6.87 21.27 -12.92
C GLN A 25 8.26 21.91 -12.94
N SER A 26 8.43 23.10 -12.33
CA SER A 26 9.74 23.74 -12.20
C SER A 26 10.74 22.93 -11.36
N PHE A 27 10.24 22.06 -10.48
CA PHE A 27 11.03 21.10 -9.68
C PHE A 27 11.07 19.70 -10.29
N GLN A 28 10.58 19.54 -11.52
CA GLN A 28 10.43 18.25 -12.19
C GLN A 28 9.50 17.29 -11.42
N LEU A 29 8.53 17.84 -10.70
CA LEU A 29 7.50 17.09 -9.99
C LEU A 29 6.17 17.23 -10.72
N LEU A 30 5.32 16.23 -10.59
CA LEU A 30 3.91 16.29 -10.99
C LEU A 30 3.02 16.50 -9.76
N LEU A 31 1.80 16.99 -9.96
CA LEU A 31 0.79 16.88 -8.90
C LEU A 31 0.23 15.46 -8.94
N ASP A 32 0.31 14.73 -7.84
CA ASP A 32 -0.23 13.37 -7.74
C ASP A 32 -1.76 13.40 -7.80
N ASP A 33 -2.38 12.53 -8.60
CA ASP A 33 -3.83 12.52 -8.84
C ASP A 33 -4.63 12.14 -7.59
N ASN A 34 -3.99 11.51 -6.59
CA ASN A 34 -4.67 11.02 -5.40
C ASN A 34 -4.59 11.94 -4.18
N VAL A 35 -4.08 13.17 -4.34
CA VAL A 35 -4.04 14.15 -3.24
C VAL A 35 -5.45 14.53 -2.79
N ASP A 36 -5.65 14.61 -1.47
CA ASP A 36 -6.92 15.03 -0.86
C ASP A 36 -6.83 16.40 -0.18
N TYR A 37 -5.61 16.92 -0.01
CA TYR A 37 -5.33 18.21 0.60
C TYR A 37 -4.04 18.79 0.04
N THR A 38 -4.03 20.09 -0.25
CA THR A 38 -2.86 20.81 -0.77
C THR A 38 -2.82 22.21 -0.17
N ILE A 39 -1.64 22.62 0.27
CA ILE A 39 -1.35 23.97 0.74
C ILE A 39 -0.22 24.59 -0.07
N VAL A 40 -0.24 25.93 -0.13
CA VAL A 40 0.79 26.73 -0.78
C VAL A 40 1.20 27.91 0.11
N ILE A 41 2.38 28.43 -0.14
CA ILE A 41 2.82 29.74 0.34
C ILE A 41 3.09 30.60 -0.89
N ARG A 42 2.51 31.81 -0.91
CA ARG A 42 2.68 32.78 -1.99
C ARG A 42 3.55 33.96 -1.57
N GLN A 43 4.32 34.49 -2.52
CA GLN A 43 4.92 35.82 -2.42
C GLN A 43 4.71 36.56 -3.73
N ASN A 44 4.31 37.83 -3.65
CA ASN A 44 4.00 38.67 -4.81
C ASN A 44 2.99 38.02 -5.79
N GLY A 45 2.03 37.26 -5.25
CA GLY A 45 1.02 36.54 -6.03
C GLY A 45 1.45 35.18 -6.55
N GLU A 46 2.75 34.85 -6.56
CA GLU A 46 3.28 33.60 -7.10
C GLU A 46 3.43 32.53 -6.02
N ILE A 47 3.16 31.27 -6.36
CA ILE A 47 3.47 30.13 -5.47
C ILE A 47 4.99 30.01 -5.34
N LYS A 48 5.45 29.97 -4.09
CA LYS A 48 6.87 29.81 -3.73
C LYS A 48 7.15 28.55 -2.93
N ALA A 49 6.14 27.91 -2.40
CA ALA A 49 6.26 26.64 -1.71
C ALA A 49 4.93 25.89 -1.72
N THR A 50 4.97 24.56 -1.71
CA THR A 50 3.77 23.73 -1.62
C THR A 50 4.05 22.41 -0.89
N CYS A 51 3.01 21.88 -0.26
CA CYS A 51 2.97 20.53 0.28
C CYS A 51 1.54 20.00 0.17
N SER A 52 1.40 18.74 -0.19
CA SER A 52 0.12 18.03 -0.27
C SER A 52 0.11 16.83 0.65
N LYS A 53 -1.06 16.23 0.83
CA LYS A 53 -1.19 14.87 1.39
C LYS A 53 -2.24 14.05 0.65
N SER A 54 -2.11 12.74 0.79
CA SER A 54 -3.12 11.74 0.49
C SER A 54 -3.20 10.79 1.68
N LYS A 55 -4.33 10.77 2.39
CA LYS A 55 -4.46 10.11 3.70
C LYS A 55 -3.34 10.55 4.64
N ASN A 56 -2.56 9.61 5.16
CA ASN A 56 -1.41 9.83 6.04
C ASN A 56 -0.07 10.01 5.30
N VAL A 57 -0.07 10.12 3.97
CA VAL A 57 1.14 10.26 3.17
C VAL A 57 1.31 11.69 2.70
N PHE A 58 2.41 12.33 3.09
CA PHE A 58 2.82 13.64 2.58
C PHE A 58 3.36 13.50 1.17
N LYS A 59 2.95 14.42 0.29
CA LYS A 59 3.21 14.40 -1.15
C LYS A 59 3.50 15.78 -1.69
N CYS A 60 3.99 15.85 -2.92
CA CYS A 60 4.13 17.09 -3.70
C CYS A 60 4.83 18.22 -2.93
N PHE A 61 5.89 17.91 -2.20
CA PHE A 61 6.65 18.89 -1.43
C PHE A 61 7.66 19.61 -2.34
N ALA A 62 7.59 20.94 -2.40
CA ALA A 62 8.57 21.78 -3.10
C ALA A 62 8.70 23.16 -2.46
N VAL A 63 9.92 23.69 -2.42
CA VAL A 63 10.24 25.02 -1.90
C VAL A 63 11.20 25.71 -2.87
N SER A 64 10.85 26.92 -3.29
CA SER A 64 11.68 27.78 -4.14
C SER A 64 13.04 28.09 -3.53
N ASP A 65 14.05 28.23 -4.39
CA ASP A 65 15.44 28.40 -3.99
C ASP A 65 15.65 29.67 -3.17
N ASP A 66 14.92 30.74 -3.48
CA ASP A 66 14.93 32.01 -2.74
C ASP A 66 14.35 31.92 -1.32
N LEU A 67 13.59 30.85 -1.02
CA LEU A 67 13.04 30.60 0.32
C LEU A 67 13.74 29.47 1.08
N ARG A 68 14.78 28.85 0.51
CA ARG A 68 15.54 27.82 1.23
C ARG A 68 16.25 28.43 2.46
N GLY A 69 16.28 27.68 3.55
CA GLY A 69 16.90 28.13 4.82
C GLY A 69 16.07 29.14 5.62
N THR A 70 14.88 29.54 5.13
CA THR A 70 14.02 30.53 5.84
C THR A 70 13.02 29.89 6.82
N GLY A 71 13.05 28.56 6.97
CA GLY A 71 12.12 27.81 7.83
C GLY A 71 10.77 27.45 7.16
N VAL A 72 10.56 27.82 5.90
CA VAL A 72 9.33 27.52 5.13
C VAL A 72 8.98 26.03 5.11
N SER A 73 9.98 25.15 5.02
CA SER A 73 9.76 23.70 5.10
C SER A 73 9.07 23.28 6.39
N ALA A 74 9.47 23.84 7.54
CA ALA A 74 8.85 23.53 8.84
C ALA A 74 7.41 24.04 8.89
N ILE A 75 7.13 25.21 8.31
CA ILE A 75 5.77 25.79 8.26
C ILE A 75 4.83 24.89 7.45
N LEU A 76 5.25 24.47 6.25
CA LEU A 76 4.45 23.57 5.41
C LEU A 76 4.19 22.23 6.12
N MET A 77 5.25 21.63 6.67
CA MET A 77 5.16 20.35 7.36
C MET A 77 4.26 20.41 8.59
N GLY A 78 4.35 21.49 9.37
CA GLY A 78 3.47 21.75 10.51
C GLY A 78 2.01 21.86 10.10
N ALA A 79 1.70 22.66 9.08
CA ALA A 79 0.32 22.86 8.63
C ALA A 79 -0.34 21.56 8.10
N VAL A 80 0.41 20.70 7.39
CA VAL A 80 -0.13 19.40 6.95
C VAL A 80 -0.23 18.41 8.12
N ALA A 81 0.70 18.46 9.10
CA ALA A 81 0.61 17.64 10.31
C ALA A 81 -0.60 18.02 11.18
N ASP A 82 -0.88 19.33 11.33
CA ASP A 82 -2.08 19.83 12.01
C ASP A 82 -3.34 19.30 11.32
N LYS A 83 -3.36 19.29 9.98
CA LYS A 83 -4.47 18.71 9.22
C LYS A 83 -4.68 17.21 9.49
N LEU A 84 -3.59 16.44 9.59
CA LEU A 84 -3.67 15.02 9.96
C LEU A 84 -4.21 14.85 11.38
N PHE A 85 -3.77 15.68 12.32
CA PHE A 85 -4.23 15.65 13.70
C PHE A 85 -5.73 15.94 13.82
N GLU A 86 -6.23 16.95 13.09
CA GLU A 86 -7.67 17.24 12.98
C GLU A 86 -8.47 16.04 12.43
N GLU A 87 -7.87 15.25 11.55
CA GLU A 87 -8.48 14.05 10.95
C GLU A 87 -8.28 12.79 11.82
N GLY A 88 -7.74 12.93 13.03
CA GLY A 88 -7.49 11.79 13.94
C GLY A 88 -6.36 10.87 13.49
N THR A 89 -5.48 11.35 12.61
CA THR A 89 -4.33 10.61 12.08
C THR A 89 -3.04 11.09 12.75
N TYR A 90 -2.36 10.19 13.47
CA TYR A 90 -1.21 10.51 14.32
C TYR A 90 0.10 9.82 13.91
N HIS A 91 0.10 9.21 12.73
CA HIS A 91 1.27 8.65 12.07
C HIS A 91 1.24 9.07 10.61
N SER A 92 2.40 9.32 10.03
CA SER A 92 2.52 9.78 8.66
C SER A 92 3.78 9.28 7.98
N PHE A 93 3.70 9.17 6.66
CA PHE A 93 4.81 8.81 5.80
C PHE A 93 5.21 9.94 4.87
N ILE A 94 6.50 10.00 4.56
CA ILE A 94 7.05 10.78 3.46
C ILE A 94 7.78 9.83 2.53
N PHE A 95 7.39 9.88 1.27
CA PHE A 95 8.18 9.34 0.17
C PHE A 95 8.84 10.52 -0.55
N THR A 96 10.14 10.45 -0.74
CA THR A 96 10.89 11.57 -1.31
C THR A 96 12.14 11.12 -2.02
N LYS A 97 12.80 12.05 -2.71
CA LYS A 97 14.13 11.83 -3.26
C LYS A 97 15.16 11.72 -2.15
N VAL A 98 16.18 10.88 -2.34
CA VAL A 98 17.24 10.66 -1.33
C VAL A 98 17.94 11.97 -0.91
N GLU A 99 18.05 12.95 -1.83
CA GLU A 99 18.61 14.28 -1.54
C GLU A 99 17.82 15.10 -0.51
N ASN A 100 16.55 14.77 -0.27
CA ASN A 100 15.69 15.49 0.68
C ASN A 100 15.64 14.84 2.07
N ILE A 101 16.37 13.73 2.31
CA ILE A 101 16.34 13.02 3.60
C ILE A 101 16.74 13.97 4.75
N ASP A 102 17.80 14.77 4.56
CA ASP A 102 18.31 15.65 5.61
C ASP A 102 17.29 16.73 6.01
N ILE A 103 16.52 17.22 5.05
CA ILE A 103 15.43 18.18 5.30
C ILE A 103 14.41 17.56 6.25
N PHE A 104 13.88 16.37 5.92
CA PHE A 104 12.80 15.78 6.71
C PHE A 104 13.29 15.21 8.04
N THR A 105 14.50 14.68 8.10
CA THR A 105 15.09 14.22 9.36
C THR A 105 15.34 15.37 10.33
N SER A 106 15.74 16.55 9.85
CA SER A 106 15.82 17.77 10.69
C SER A 106 14.46 18.22 11.24
N LEU A 107 13.36 17.81 10.60
CA LEU A 107 11.98 18.07 11.01
C LEU A 107 11.36 16.90 11.81
N GLY A 108 12.18 15.97 12.29
CA GLY A 108 11.75 14.90 13.19
C GLY A 108 11.25 13.62 12.51
N TYR A 109 11.35 13.51 11.18
CA TYR A 109 11.07 12.25 10.48
C TYR A 109 12.23 11.25 10.62
N LYS A 110 11.90 9.97 10.76
CA LYS A 110 12.86 8.87 10.81
C LYS A 110 12.93 8.17 9.46
N LEU A 111 14.13 7.93 8.95
CA LEU A 111 14.32 7.14 7.75
C LEU A 111 13.99 5.67 8.02
N ILE A 112 13.01 5.11 7.31
CA ILE A 112 12.71 3.67 7.30
C ILE A 112 13.68 2.96 6.35
N HIS A 113 13.69 3.39 5.09
CA HIS A 113 14.50 2.75 4.07
C HIS A 113 14.75 3.69 2.89
N LYS A 114 15.85 3.47 2.17
CA LYS A 114 16.17 4.17 0.91
C LYS A 114 16.68 3.18 -0.12
N ILE A 115 16.31 3.40 -1.38
CA ILE A 115 16.78 2.67 -2.54
C ILE A 115 17.13 3.68 -3.64
N GLU A 116 18.29 3.56 -4.26
CA GLU A 116 18.73 4.45 -5.36
C GLU A 116 18.34 5.94 -5.18
N LYS A 117 17.23 6.36 -5.81
CA LYS A 117 16.72 7.73 -5.84
C LYS A 117 15.55 8.00 -4.88
N VAL A 118 14.98 6.99 -4.23
CA VAL A 118 13.77 7.11 -3.39
C VAL A 118 14.05 6.74 -1.94
N ALA A 119 13.45 7.48 -1.02
CA ALA A 119 13.48 7.24 0.41
C ALA A 119 12.07 7.26 1.00
N LEU A 120 11.84 6.39 1.99
CA LEU A 120 10.66 6.37 2.84
C LEU A 120 11.04 6.76 4.26
N LEU A 121 10.36 7.77 4.78
CA LEU A 121 10.48 8.23 6.14
C LEU A 121 9.12 8.20 6.84
N GLU A 122 9.16 8.14 8.16
CA GLU A 122 7.97 8.16 9.01
C GLU A 122 8.07 9.17 10.15
N SER A 123 6.93 9.64 10.63
CA SER A 123 6.81 10.42 11.87
C SER A 123 5.45 10.17 12.51
N GLY A 124 5.39 10.14 13.84
CA GLY A 124 4.14 9.94 14.56
C GLY A 124 4.32 9.49 16.00
N ILE A 125 3.20 9.10 16.61
CA ILE A 125 3.13 8.58 17.99
C ILE A 125 3.69 7.15 18.14
N TYR A 126 4.01 6.49 17.03
CA TYR A 126 4.77 5.25 16.99
C TYR A 126 5.68 5.20 15.75
N ASP A 127 6.58 4.23 15.72
CA ASP A 127 7.38 3.88 14.54
C ASP A 127 7.15 2.43 14.09
N ILE A 128 7.73 2.04 12.95
CA ILE A 128 7.59 0.68 12.39
C ILE A 128 7.98 -0.43 13.39
N SER A 129 8.96 -0.17 14.25
CA SER A 129 9.42 -1.16 15.24
C SER A 129 8.37 -1.36 16.33
N GLN A 130 7.76 -0.27 16.80
CA GLN A 130 6.65 -0.33 17.75
C GLN A 130 5.38 -0.90 17.12
N TYR A 131 5.10 -0.59 15.85
CA TYR A 131 4.02 -1.18 15.08
C TYR A 131 4.15 -2.71 15.03
N LEU A 132 5.33 -3.24 14.67
CA LEU A 132 5.54 -4.69 14.58
C LEU A 132 5.47 -5.38 15.95
N LYS A 133 5.96 -4.74 17.02
CA LYS A 133 5.78 -5.26 18.39
C LYS A 133 4.31 -5.35 18.79
N ARG A 134 3.52 -4.31 18.47
CA ARG A 134 2.06 -4.32 18.70
C ARG A 134 1.39 -5.42 17.88
N LEU A 135 1.80 -5.60 16.64
CA LEU A 135 1.30 -6.67 15.77
C LEU A 135 1.60 -8.06 16.36
N GLN A 136 2.81 -8.28 16.90
CA GLN A 136 3.14 -9.53 17.59
C GLN A 136 2.22 -9.79 18.77
N LEU A 137 1.93 -8.77 19.59
CA LEU A 137 1.03 -8.91 20.73
C LEU A 137 -0.42 -9.15 20.31
N GLU A 138 -0.96 -8.34 19.38
CA GLU A 138 -2.35 -8.42 18.89
C GLU A 138 -2.66 -9.81 18.34
N TYR A 139 -1.71 -10.37 17.58
CA TYR A 139 -1.88 -11.65 16.92
C TYR A 139 -1.25 -12.81 17.70
N ASN A 140 -0.66 -12.61 18.88
CA ASN A 140 0.08 -13.62 19.66
C ASN A 140 1.20 -14.32 18.85
N ILE A 141 1.98 -13.55 18.08
CA ILE A 141 3.06 -14.05 17.22
C ILE A 141 4.33 -14.15 18.05
N ASP A 142 4.80 -15.37 18.24
CA ASP A 142 6.12 -15.62 18.84
C ASP A 142 7.23 -15.07 17.94
N GLY A 143 8.24 -14.40 18.49
CA GLY A 143 9.37 -13.89 17.72
C GLY A 143 10.41 -14.96 17.35
N ALA A 144 10.41 -16.12 18.01
CA ALA A 144 11.44 -17.14 17.85
C ALA A 144 11.10 -18.22 16.80
N THR A 145 9.83 -18.56 16.64
CA THR A 145 9.39 -19.59 15.70
C THR A 145 9.61 -19.16 14.25
N MET A 146 10.19 -20.04 13.42
CA MET A 146 10.33 -19.77 11.98
C MET A 146 8.97 -19.77 11.30
N LYS A 147 8.72 -18.76 10.46
CA LYS A 147 7.44 -18.62 9.76
C LYS A 147 7.64 -18.43 8.28
N SER A 148 6.56 -18.71 7.58
CA SER A 148 6.38 -18.30 6.20
C SER A 148 5.40 -17.14 6.15
N ALA A 149 5.51 -16.28 5.13
CA ALA A 149 4.58 -15.20 4.92
C ALA A 149 3.95 -15.24 3.54
N ILE A 150 2.71 -14.78 3.46
CA ILE A 150 2.02 -14.45 2.22
C ILE A 150 1.40 -13.05 2.40
N VAL A 151 1.52 -12.19 1.39
CA VAL A 151 0.70 -10.96 1.28
C VAL A 151 -0.27 -11.15 0.14
N MET A 152 -1.53 -10.82 0.38
CA MET A 152 -2.58 -10.95 -0.64
C MET A 152 -3.67 -9.90 -0.47
N ASN A 153 -4.25 -9.45 -1.58
CA ASN A 153 -5.38 -8.53 -1.55
C ASN A 153 -6.72 -9.26 -1.36
N CYS A 154 -6.93 -10.42 -2.00
CA CYS A 154 -8.16 -11.20 -1.89
C CYS A 154 -9.44 -10.44 -2.26
N ASN A 155 -9.51 -9.89 -3.48
CA ASN A 155 -10.60 -9.03 -3.96
C ASN A 155 -11.50 -9.72 -5.03
N PRO A 156 -12.30 -10.75 -4.71
CA PRO A 156 -12.50 -11.40 -3.40
C PRO A 156 -11.54 -12.59 -3.16
N PHE A 157 -11.69 -13.28 -2.02
CA PHE A 157 -10.99 -14.54 -1.73
C PHE A 157 -11.45 -15.64 -2.70
N THR A 158 -10.53 -16.50 -3.16
CA THR A 158 -10.81 -17.50 -4.21
C THR A 158 -10.18 -18.84 -3.85
N LEU A 159 -10.56 -19.91 -4.56
CA LEU A 159 -9.90 -21.21 -4.37
C LEU A 159 -8.41 -21.17 -4.75
N GLY A 160 -8.01 -20.26 -5.63
CA GLY A 160 -6.60 -20.01 -5.95
C GLY A 160 -5.82 -19.44 -4.76
N HIS A 161 -6.38 -18.44 -4.08
CA HIS A 161 -5.79 -17.90 -2.85
C HIS A 161 -5.72 -18.96 -1.74
N ARG A 162 -6.82 -19.70 -1.53
CA ARG A 162 -6.86 -20.79 -0.54
C ARG A 162 -5.79 -21.84 -0.81
N TYR A 163 -5.63 -22.25 -2.07
CA TYR A 163 -4.60 -23.21 -2.47
C TYR A 163 -3.18 -22.71 -2.16
N LEU A 164 -2.86 -21.44 -2.44
CA LEU A 164 -1.56 -20.87 -2.09
C LEU A 164 -1.30 -20.93 -0.57
N ILE A 165 -2.32 -20.62 0.24
CA ILE A 165 -2.21 -20.70 1.71
C ILE A 165 -2.04 -22.15 2.17
N GLU A 166 -2.81 -23.09 1.63
CA GLU A 166 -2.72 -24.51 1.96
C GLU A 166 -1.33 -25.08 1.60
N GLU A 167 -0.76 -24.69 0.45
CA GLU A 167 0.57 -25.14 0.05
C GLU A 167 1.66 -24.56 0.96
N ALA A 168 1.57 -23.28 1.32
CA ALA A 168 2.48 -22.69 2.30
C ALA A 168 2.35 -23.37 3.67
N ALA A 169 1.13 -23.64 4.13
CA ALA A 169 0.85 -24.28 5.41
C ALA A 169 1.43 -25.70 5.50
N ARG A 170 1.43 -26.45 4.39
CA ARG A 170 2.02 -27.80 4.31
C ARG A 170 3.54 -27.80 4.45
N GLN A 171 4.20 -26.70 4.12
CA GLN A 171 5.66 -26.58 4.04
C GLN A 171 6.28 -25.70 5.14
N SER A 172 5.48 -25.31 6.14
CA SER A 172 5.86 -24.31 7.13
C SER A 172 5.39 -24.69 8.54
N THR A 173 6.19 -24.35 9.54
CA THR A 173 5.79 -24.47 10.95
C THR A 173 4.60 -23.57 11.25
N GLU A 174 4.68 -22.30 10.86
CA GLU A 174 3.57 -21.34 10.89
C GLU A 174 3.54 -20.50 9.62
N VAL A 175 2.36 -20.02 9.24
CA VAL A 175 2.17 -19.10 8.10
C VAL A 175 1.44 -17.85 8.56
N LEU A 176 2.04 -16.70 8.26
CA LEU A 176 1.44 -15.39 8.44
C LEU A 176 0.84 -14.92 7.11
N VAL A 177 -0.48 -14.78 7.05
CA VAL A 177 -1.20 -14.31 5.87
C VAL A 177 -1.63 -12.87 6.09
N PHE A 178 -0.89 -11.94 5.50
CA PHE A 178 -1.16 -10.51 5.57
C PHE A 178 -2.17 -10.10 4.49
N ILE A 179 -3.29 -9.53 4.92
CA ILE A 179 -4.33 -9.01 4.02
C ILE A 179 -4.15 -7.52 3.82
N VAL A 180 -3.92 -7.10 2.59
CA VAL A 180 -3.71 -5.68 2.24
C VAL A 180 -4.94 -4.86 2.64
N GLU A 181 -4.74 -3.79 3.42
CA GLU A 181 -5.84 -2.97 3.98
C GLU A 181 -6.41 -1.93 3.01
N GLU A 182 -5.81 -1.77 1.83
CA GLU A 182 -6.25 -0.75 0.89
C GLU A 182 -7.70 -0.95 0.41
N ASP A 183 -8.51 0.11 0.57
CA ASP A 183 -9.94 0.11 0.26
C ASP A 183 -10.27 0.65 -1.14
N LYS A 184 -9.32 0.60 -2.07
CA LYS A 184 -9.56 0.83 -3.52
C LYS A 184 -10.09 -0.42 -4.23
N SER A 185 -10.29 -1.50 -3.49
CA SER A 185 -10.80 -2.77 -4.01
C SER A 185 -12.32 -2.74 -4.14
N SER A 186 -12.85 -3.38 -5.18
CA SER A 186 -14.28 -3.68 -5.33
C SER A 186 -14.93 -4.29 -4.07
N PHE A 187 -14.20 -5.16 -3.37
CA PHE A 187 -14.58 -5.69 -2.07
C PHE A 187 -13.86 -4.93 -0.94
N PRO A 188 -14.60 -4.34 0.01
CA PRO A 188 -13.99 -3.63 1.13
C PRO A 188 -13.13 -4.52 2.02
N PHE A 189 -12.09 -3.92 2.63
CA PHE A 189 -11.10 -4.65 3.43
C PHE A 189 -11.69 -5.60 4.47
N ILE A 190 -12.64 -5.13 5.28
CA ILE A 190 -13.22 -5.92 6.38
C ILE A 190 -13.84 -7.23 5.87
N HIS A 191 -14.47 -7.19 4.70
CA HIS A 191 -15.08 -8.38 4.10
C HIS A 191 -14.04 -9.30 3.48
N ARG A 192 -13.00 -8.75 2.83
CA ARG A 192 -11.87 -9.54 2.32
C ARG A 192 -11.18 -10.29 3.47
N TYR A 193 -10.87 -9.59 4.55
CA TYR A 193 -10.26 -10.17 5.76
C TYR A 193 -11.11 -11.30 6.34
N ASN A 194 -12.42 -11.09 6.55
CA ASN A 194 -13.30 -12.11 7.11
C ASN A 194 -13.44 -13.34 6.20
N MET A 195 -13.61 -13.15 4.89
CA MET A 195 -13.67 -14.26 3.92
C MET A 195 -12.42 -15.14 3.95
N VAL A 196 -11.23 -14.53 4.09
CA VAL A 196 -9.98 -15.28 4.24
C VAL A 196 -9.95 -15.99 5.59
N LYS A 197 -10.18 -15.27 6.69
CA LYS A 197 -10.14 -15.81 8.06
C LYS A 197 -11.03 -17.03 8.23
N GLU A 198 -12.26 -16.98 7.75
CA GLU A 198 -13.19 -18.11 7.78
C GLU A 198 -12.75 -19.23 6.83
N GLY A 199 -12.31 -18.87 5.62
CA GLY A 199 -11.98 -19.84 4.57
C GLY A 199 -10.69 -20.63 4.79
N VAL A 200 -9.87 -20.25 5.79
CA VAL A 200 -8.65 -20.97 6.20
C VAL A 200 -8.70 -21.42 7.67
N SER A 201 -9.84 -21.32 8.33
CA SER A 201 -10.01 -21.65 9.76
C SER A 201 -9.69 -23.10 10.12
N HIS A 202 -9.70 -24.01 9.13
CA HIS A 202 -9.29 -25.41 9.30
C HIS A 202 -7.77 -25.60 9.38
N LEU A 203 -6.97 -24.56 9.09
CA LEU A 203 -5.50 -24.61 9.12
C LEU A 203 -4.97 -24.07 10.45
N ASN A 204 -4.62 -24.98 11.36
CA ASN A 204 -4.20 -24.63 12.73
C ASN A 204 -2.89 -23.84 12.81
N ASN A 205 -2.04 -23.93 11.78
CA ASN A 205 -0.75 -23.24 11.70
C ASN A 205 -0.80 -21.96 10.85
N VAL A 206 -1.98 -21.47 10.48
CA VAL A 206 -2.15 -20.26 9.69
C VAL A 206 -2.74 -19.14 10.54
N ARG A 207 -2.13 -17.97 10.48
CA ARG A 207 -2.66 -16.75 11.10
C ARG A 207 -2.93 -15.68 10.06
N VAL A 208 -4.20 -15.28 9.97
CA VAL A 208 -4.61 -14.17 9.11
C VAL A 208 -4.43 -12.87 9.88
N ILE A 209 -3.70 -11.94 9.30
CA ILE A 209 -3.25 -10.69 9.91
C ILE A 209 -3.65 -9.54 8.99
N LYS A 210 -4.05 -8.41 9.57
CA LYS A 210 -4.23 -7.18 8.80
C LYS A 210 -2.85 -6.65 8.35
N GLY A 211 -2.73 -6.27 7.09
CA GLY A 211 -1.43 -5.87 6.51
C GLY A 211 -0.87 -4.57 7.08
N GLY A 212 -1.70 -3.71 7.66
CA GLY A 212 -1.32 -2.38 8.11
C GLY A 212 -0.85 -1.46 7.01
N GLU A 213 -0.30 -0.34 7.45
CA GLU A 213 0.17 0.76 6.62
C GLU A 213 1.61 0.59 6.11
N TYR A 214 2.39 -0.32 6.69
CA TYR A 214 3.79 -0.59 6.29
C TYR A 214 3.92 -1.69 5.22
N ILE A 215 2.84 -2.38 4.89
CA ILE A 215 2.77 -3.20 3.67
C ILE A 215 2.24 -2.25 2.60
N ILE A 216 3.19 -1.65 1.88
CA ILE A 216 2.94 -0.48 1.04
C ILE A 216 2.18 -0.95 -0.18
N SER A 217 1.04 -0.33 -0.46
CA SER A 217 0.33 -0.58 -1.70
C SER A 217 0.81 0.37 -2.80
N GLU A 218 0.76 -0.11 -4.05
CA GLU A 218 1.12 0.69 -5.23
C GLU A 218 0.37 2.02 -5.24
N ALA A 219 -0.89 2.00 -4.83
CA ALA A 219 -1.77 3.15 -4.91
C ALA A 219 -1.52 4.21 -3.81
N THR A 220 -0.73 3.92 -2.78
CA THR A 220 -0.21 4.92 -1.83
C THR A 220 1.18 5.41 -2.21
N PHE A 221 1.96 4.62 -2.97
CA PHE A 221 3.27 5.02 -3.47
C PHE A 221 3.16 6.24 -4.38
N PRO A 222 3.95 7.31 -4.17
CA PRO A 222 3.82 8.48 -5.02
C PRO A 222 4.55 8.29 -6.33
N THR A 223 3.90 8.73 -7.39
CA THR A 223 4.41 8.62 -8.75
C THR A 223 5.07 9.92 -9.22
N TYR A 224 4.93 10.99 -8.45
CA TYR A 224 5.18 12.35 -8.91
C TYR A 224 6.65 12.75 -9.12
N PHE A 225 7.60 11.98 -8.59
CA PHE A 225 9.04 12.23 -8.76
C PHE A 225 9.71 11.36 -9.83
N LEU A 226 8.99 10.39 -10.41
CA LEU A 226 9.49 9.49 -11.44
C LEU A 226 8.65 9.66 -12.71
N ARG A 227 9.33 9.73 -13.87
CA ARG A 227 8.67 10.10 -15.13
C ARG A 227 8.20 8.88 -15.94
N ARG A 228 8.79 7.71 -15.68
CA ARG A 228 8.51 6.47 -16.40
C ARG A 228 7.80 5.48 -15.48
N LYS A 229 6.71 4.88 -15.97
CA LYS A 229 5.92 3.88 -15.24
C LYS A 229 6.77 2.71 -14.75
N ASP A 230 7.70 2.23 -15.57
CA ASP A 230 8.57 1.11 -15.20
C ASP A 230 9.53 1.47 -14.05
N GLU A 231 10.04 2.71 -14.03
CA GLU A 231 10.91 3.19 -12.94
C GLU A 231 10.13 3.36 -11.64
N ILE A 232 8.89 3.88 -11.72
CA ILE A 232 7.96 3.97 -10.58
C ILE A 232 7.73 2.59 -9.98
N LEU A 233 7.34 1.64 -10.83
CA LEU A 233 6.99 0.29 -10.42
C LEU A 233 8.21 -0.41 -9.80
N LYS A 234 9.38 -0.34 -10.43
CA LYS A 234 10.61 -0.92 -9.88
C LYS A 234 11.00 -0.31 -8.54
N ALA A 235 10.95 1.02 -8.41
CA ALA A 235 11.28 1.69 -7.16
C ALA A 235 10.29 1.30 -6.04
N TYR A 236 8.99 1.36 -6.33
CA TYR A 236 7.95 0.93 -5.39
C TYR A 236 8.16 -0.50 -4.90
N THR A 237 8.23 -1.45 -5.84
CA THR A 237 8.32 -2.89 -5.55
C THR A 237 9.60 -3.23 -4.76
N THR A 238 10.74 -2.63 -5.13
CA THR A 238 12.02 -2.83 -4.44
C THR A 238 12.00 -2.24 -3.03
N LEU A 239 11.43 -1.05 -2.85
CA LEU A 239 11.34 -0.40 -1.55
C LEU A 239 10.43 -1.19 -0.60
N ASP A 240 9.24 -1.59 -1.06
CA ASP A 240 8.31 -2.38 -0.27
C ASP A 240 8.90 -3.74 0.13
N ALA A 241 9.50 -4.46 -0.83
CA ALA A 241 10.21 -5.71 -0.55
C ALA A 241 11.35 -5.51 0.46
N SER A 242 12.07 -4.39 0.39
CA SER A 242 13.16 -4.06 1.31
C SER A 242 12.66 -3.73 2.71
N VAL A 243 11.55 -3.00 2.83
CA VAL A 243 10.89 -2.73 4.12
C VAL A 243 10.40 -4.05 4.73
N PHE A 244 9.76 -4.90 3.93
CA PHE A 244 9.30 -6.21 4.38
C PHE A 244 10.47 -7.09 4.87
N GLY A 245 11.52 -7.25 4.07
CA GLY A 245 12.71 -8.03 4.43
C GLY A 245 13.42 -7.49 5.68
N ARG A 246 13.66 -6.17 5.72
CA ARG A 246 14.41 -5.53 6.82
C ARG A 246 13.67 -5.56 8.15
N TYR A 247 12.35 -5.35 8.14
CA TYR A 247 11.56 -5.14 9.35
C TYR A 247 10.66 -6.33 9.66
N PHE A 248 9.78 -6.73 8.75
CA PHE A 248 8.83 -7.81 8.99
C PHE A 248 9.55 -9.15 9.13
N CYS A 249 10.42 -9.50 8.18
CA CYS A 249 11.09 -10.79 8.22
C CYS A 249 11.99 -10.95 9.43
N LYS A 250 12.76 -9.90 9.74
CA LYS A 250 13.61 -9.87 10.94
C LYS A 250 12.82 -9.95 12.25
N THR A 251 11.74 -9.18 12.39
CA THR A 251 11.01 -9.08 13.67
C THR A 251 10.11 -10.29 13.92
N LEU A 252 9.51 -10.85 12.87
CA LEU A 252 8.54 -11.94 12.96
C LEU A 252 9.16 -13.32 12.70
N ASN A 253 10.47 -13.37 12.49
CA ASN A 253 11.25 -14.55 12.08
C ASN A 253 10.65 -15.26 10.85
N ILE A 254 10.35 -14.47 9.81
CA ILE A 254 9.88 -15.00 8.53
C ILE A 254 11.12 -15.41 7.72
N THR A 255 11.20 -16.68 7.37
CA THR A 255 12.30 -17.27 6.60
C THR A 255 11.91 -17.62 5.18
N LYS A 256 10.60 -17.69 4.89
CA LYS A 256 10.05 -17.99 3.57
C LYS A 256 8.95 -17.02 3.19
N ARG A 257 8.94 -16.61 1.92
CA ARG A 257 7.89 -15.79 1.32
C ARG A 257 7.25 -16.57 0.18
N PHE A 258 5.98 -16.94 0.34
CA PHE A 258 5.23 -17.64 -0.70
C PHE A 258 4.51 -16.62 -1.58
N ILE A 259 4.67 -16.77 -2.89
CA ILE A 259 4.01 -15.97 -3.92
C ILE A 259 3.30 -16.89 -4.90
N GLY A 260 2.16 -16.44 -5.43
CA GLY A 260 1.51 -17.14 -6.53
C GLY A 260 2.11 -16.73 -7.86
N GLU A 261 2.28 -17.68 -8.76
CA GLU A 261 2.60 -17.40 -10.16
C GLU A 261 1.51 -16.50 -10.78
N GLU A 262 1.91 -15.45 -11.50
CA GLU A 262 1.01 -14.51 -12.19
C GLU A 262 1.62 -14.09 -13.55
N PRO A 263 1.33 -14.84 -14.63
CA PRO A 263 1.90 -14.56 -15.95
C PRO A 263 1.12 -13.51 -16.74
N TYR A 264 -0.06 -13.08 -16.28
CA TYR A 264 -0.96 -12.21 -17.04
C TYR A 264 -1.06 -10.78 -16.50
N CYS A 265 -0.40 -10.48 -15.37
CA CYS A 265 -0.37 -9.15 -14.78
C CYS A 265 1.08 -8.68 -14.68
N GLU A 266 1.48 -7.78 -15.57
CA GLU A 266 2.83 -7.21 -15.62
C GLU A 266 3.25 -6.60 -14.28
N VAL A 267 2.32 -5.89 -13.61
CA VAL A 267 2.56 -5.27 -12.30
C VAL A 267 2.88 -6.30 -11.22
N THR A 268 2.07 -7.37 -11.14
CA THR A 268 2.29 -8.44 -10.16
C THR A 268 3.55 -9.25 -10.49
N ASN A 269 3.84 -9.44 -11.77
CA ASN A 269 5.05 -10.12 -12.22
C ASN A 269 6.31 -9.33 -11.83
N ALA A 270 6.34 -8.03 -12.10
CA ALA A 270 7.42 -7.15 -11.67
C ALA A 270 7.61 -7.13 -10.15
N TYR A 271 6.50 -7.17 -9.39
CA TYR A 271 6.57 -7.27 -7.93
C TYR A 271 7.13 -8.63 -7.47
N ASN A 272 6.74 -9.74 -8.10
CA ASN A 272 7.31 -11.06 -7.84
C ASN A 272 8.82 -11.09 -8.13
N ASP A 273 9.26 -10.46 -9.22
CA ASP A 273 10.67 -10.37 -9.57
C ASP A 273 11.46 -9.55 -8.55
N ALA A 274 10.92 -8.40 -8.12
CA ALA A 274 11.53 -7.59 -7.06
C ALA A 274 11.65 -8.37 -5.74
N LEU A 275 10.64 -9.16 -5.37
CA LEU A 275 10.71 -10.02 -4.18
C LEU A 275 11.82 -11.06 -4.32
N LYS A 276 11.92 -11.73 -5.47
CA LYS A 276 12.95 -12.75 -5.77
C LYS A 276 14.37 -12.16 -5.75
N GLU A 277 14.54 -10.89 -6.13
CA GLU A 277 15.82 -10.19 -6.08
C GLU A 277 16.17 -9.74 -4.65
N VAL A 278 15.20 -9.11 -3.95
CA VAL A 278 15.47 -8.39 -2.70
C VAL A 278 15.48 -9.30 -1.47
N LEU A 279 14.48 -10.18 -1.31
CA LEU A 279 14.30 -10.93 -0.07
C LEU A 279 15.44 -11.91 0.26
N PRO A 280 16.10 -12.57 -0.71
CA PRO A 280 17.26 -13.42 -0.41
C PRO A 280 18.41 -12.65 0.27
N THR A 281 18.55 -11.34 0.01
CA THR A 281 19.57 -10.51 0.68
C THR A 281 19.31 -10.33 2.18
N TYR A 282 18.08 -10.60 2.62
CA TYR A 282 17.67 -10.62 4.03
C TYR A 282 17.60 -12.04 4.62
N GLY A 283 18.09 -13.06 3.89
CA GLY A 283 18.05 -14.46 4.32
C GLY A 283 16.68 -15.11 4.21
N VAL A 284 15.82 -14.59 3.32
CA VAL A 284 14.44 -15.07 3.13
C VAL A 284 14.31 -15.75 1.77
N GLU A 285 13.91 -17.02 1.78
CA GLU A 285 13.65 -17.78 0.56
C GLU A 285 12.31 -17.35 -0.07
N VAL A 286 12.29 -17.10 -1.37
CA VAL A 286 11.06 -16.82 -2.10
C VAL A 286 10.60 -18.06 -2.84
N ILE A 287 9.41 -18.56 -2.51
CA ILE A 287 8.83 -19.77 -3.07
C ILE A 287 7.65 -19.38 -3.95
N GLU A 288 7.79 -19.59 -5.26
CA GLU A 288 6.71 -19.38 -6.22
C GLU A 288 5.89 -20.65 -6.39
N VAL A 289 4.60 -20.56 -6.08
CA VAL A 289 3.65 -21.67 -6.21
C VAL A 289 2.92 -21.57 -7.54
N LYS A 290 3.02 -22.64 -8.32
CA LYS A 290 2.35 -22.76 -9.62
C LYS A 290 0.83 -22.63 -9.47
N ARG A 291 0.19 -22.04 -10.48
CA ARG A 291 -1.27 -21.87 -10.46
C ARG A 291 -2.00 -23.21 -10.46
N ARG A 292 -3.03 -23.30 -9.62
CA ARG A 292 -4.04 -24.36 -9.70
C ARG A 292 -5.00 -24.06 -10.85
N ALA A 293 -4.91 -24.84 -11.93
CA ALA A 293 -5.94 -24.88 -12.95
C ALA A 293 -7.08 -25.78 -12.48
N LEU A 294 -8.33 -25.33 -12.66
CA LEU A 294 -9.51 -26.16 -12.43
C LEU A 294 -10.22 -26.26 -13.79
N MET A 295 -10.30 -27.48 -14.33
CA MET A 295 -10.81 -27.74 -15.69
C MET A 295 -10.11 -26.91 -16.80
N GLY A 296 -8.80 -26.70 -16.69
CA GLY A 296 -8.01 -25.98 -17.69
C GLY A 296 -8.09 -24.45 -17.60
N GLU A 297 -8.97 -23.89 -16.77
CA GLU A 297 -9.06 -22.45 -16.58
C GLU A 297 -8.46 -21.99 -15.24
N VAL A 298 -7.79 -20.84 -15.28
CA VAL A 298 -7.17 -20.22 -14.10
C VAL A 298 -8.23 -19.62 -13.18
N ILE A 299 -8.15 -19.94 -11.90
CA ILE A 299 -8.98 -19.32 -10.85
C ILE A 299 -8.33 -18.01 -10.41
N SER A 300 -8.98 -16.88 -10.69
CA SER A 300 -8.51 -15.56 -10.27
C SER A 300 -9.64 -14.69 -9.71
N ALA A 301 -9.27 -13.72 -8.87
CA ALA A 301 -10.22 -12.77 -8.30
C ALA A 301 -10.86 -11.88 -9.38
N SER A 302 -10.08 -11.48 -10.38
CA SER A 302 -10.57 -10.71 -11.52
C SER A 302 -11.61 -11.48 -12.33
N LYS A 303 -11.47 -12.80 -12.46
CA LYS A 303 -12.49 -13.66 -13.08
C LYS A 303 -13.81 -13.65 -12.30
N VAL A 304 -13.75 -13.71 -10.97
CA VAL A 304 -14.95 -13.58 -10.13
C VAL A 304 -15.66 -12.25 -10.39
N ARG A 305 -14.92 -11.13 -10.40
CA ARG A 305 -15.51 -9.81 -10.69
C ARG A 305 -16.12 -9.74 -12.09
N LYS A 306 -15.46 -10.33 -13.10
CA LYS A 306 -16.01 -10.45 -14.46
C LYS A 306 -17.33 -11.23 -14.49
N LEU A 307 -17.42 -12.37 -13.81
CA LEU A 307 -18.67 -13.15 -13.72
C LEU A 307 -19.79 -12.37 -13.01
N ILE A 308 -19.46 -11.54 -12.01
CA ILE A 308 -20.41 -10.63 -11.37
C ILE A 308 -20.98 -9.65 -12.39
N VAL A 309 -20.12 -8.99 -13.18
CA VAL A 309 -20.52 -8.04 -14.24
C VAL A 309 -21.38 -8.73 -15.31
N GLU A 310 -21.01 -9.94 -15.73
CA GLU A 310 -21.75 -10.72 -16.73
C GLU A 310 -23.06 -11.34 -16.19
N GLY A 311 -23.33 -11.22 -14.88
CA GLY A 311 -24.51 -11.80 -14.26
C GLY A 311 -24.47 -13.33 -14.08
N LYS A 312 -23.32 -13.96 -14.36
CA LYS A 312 -23.10 -15.42 -14.26
C LYS A 312 -22.77 -15.85 -12.83
N ILE A 313 -23.66 -15.54 -11.89
CA ILE A 313 -23.40 -15.75 -10.45
C ILE A 313 -23.26 -17.23 -10.09
N GLY A 314 -23.98 -18.13 -10.77
CA GLY A 314 -23.89 -19.58 -10.55
C GLY A 314 -22.47 -20.13 -10.71
N ASP A 315 -21.73 -19.59 -11.69
CA ASP A 315 -20.37 -20.03 -12.01
C ASP A 315 -19.35 -19.66 -10.92
N ILE A 316 -19.64 -18.60 -10.14
CA ILE A 316 -18.74 -18.12 -9.08
C ILE A 316 -18.55 -19.19 -7.99
N LYS A 317 -19.61 -19.95 -7.66
CA LYS A 317 -19.57 -21.02 -6.64
C LYS A 317 -18.47 -22.06 -6.90
N HIS A 318 -18.08 -22.25 -8.16
CA HIS A 318 -17.09 -23.25 -8.55
C HIS A 318 -15.64 -22.77 -8.42
N ILE A 319 -15.42 -21.46 -8.23
CA ILE A 319 -14.08 -20.86 -8.21
C ILE A 319 -13.75 -20.14 -6.90
N VAL A 320 -14.68 -20.11 -5.93
CA VAL A 320 -14.49 -19.51 -4.61
C VAL A 320 -14.76 -20.49 -3.47
N PRO A 321 -14.15 -20.30 -2.28
CA PRO A 321 -14.44 -21.11 -1.10
C PRO A 321 -15.85 -20.83 -0.56
N SER A 322 -16.36 -21.71 0.31
CA SER A 322 -17.66 -21.54 0.97
C SER A 322 -17.78 -20.19 1.68
N SER A 323 -16.74 -19.74 2.39
CA SER A 323 -16.73 -18.43 3.08
C SER A 323 -17.04 -17.26 2.14
N THR A 324 -16.50 -17.29 0.92
CA THR A 324 -16.78 -16.27 -0.10
C THR A 324 -18.17 -16.44 -0.69
N TRP A 325 -18.56 -17.68 -1.03
CA TRP A 325 -19.88 -17.96 -1.60
C TRP A 325 -21.01 -17.56 -0.65
N GLU A 326 -20.89 -17.89 0.63
CA GLU A 326 -21.84 -17.52 1.68
C GLU A 326 -21.90 -15.99 1.84
N PHE A 327 -20.75 -15.33 1.91
CA PHE A 327 -20.69 -13.87 1.96
C PHE A 327 -21.43 -13.20 0.80
N LEU A 328 -21.21 -13.65 -0.44
CA LEU A 328 -21.87 -13.10 -1.63
C LEU A 328 -23.40 -13.24 -1.57
N ASN A 329 -23.92 -14.22 -0.84
CA ASN A 329 -25.36 -14.43 -0.69
C ASN A 329 -26.01 -13.58 0.42
N THR A 330 -25.22 -12.90 1.25
CA THR A 330 -25.72 -11.95 2.26
C THR A 330 -26.27 -10.67 1.62
N LYS A 331 -27.00 -9.85 2.41
CA LYS A 331 -27.47 -8.53 1.96
C LYS A 331 -26.30 -7.63 1.52
N ILE A 332 -25.25 -7.54 2.33
CA ILE A 332 -24.08 -6.71 2.05
C ILE A 332 -23.33 -7.23 0.81
N GLY A 333 -23.15 -8.55 0.68
CA GLY A 333 -22.53 -9.16 -0.49
C GLY A 333 -23.28 -8.84 -1.79
N LYS A 334 -24.63 -8.91 -1.76
CA LYS A 334 -25.48 -8.53 -2.90
C LYS A 334 -25.39 -7.05 -3.24
N GLU A 335 -25.32 -6.16 -2.25
CA GLU A 335 -25.11 -4.72 -2.47
C GLU A 335 -23.75 -4.42 -3.10
N ILE A 336 -22.68 -5.08 -2.66
CA ILE A 336 -21.34 -4.97 -3.28
C ILE A 336 -21.36 -5.49 -4.72
N MET A 337 -21.94 -6.66 -4.96
CA MET A 337 -22.08 -7.18 -6.33
C MET A 337 -22.91 -6.26 -7.23
N GLY A 338 -23.95 -5.63 -6.69
CA GLY A 338 -24.71 -4.60 -7.38
C GLY A 338 -23.82 -3.44 -7.81
N ARG A 339 -23.03 -2.88 -6.89
CA ARG A 339 -22.06 -1.81 -7.22
C ARG A 339 -21.08 -2.24 -8.30
N ILE A 340 -20.51 -3.44 -8.20
CA ILE A 340 -19.56 -3.99 -9.18
C ILE A 340 -20.17 -4.07 -10.58
N LYS A 341 -21.45 -4.48 -10.70
CA LYS A 341 -22.15 -4.54 -12.00
C LYS A 341 -22.27 -3.17 -12.67
N PHE A 342 -22.46 -2.11 -11.89
CA PHE A 342 -22.65 -0.75 -12.41
C PHE A 342 -21.34 0.03 -12.54
N SER A 343 -20.28 -0.38 -11.83
CA SER A 343 -18.95 0.20 -11.99
C SER A 343 -18.20 -0.51 -13.11
N HIS A 344 -17.90 0.18 -14.21
CA HIS A 344 -16.98 -0.32 -15.25
C HIS A 344 -15.50 -0.31 -14.81
N ALA A 345 -15.22 -0.30 -13.50
CA ALA A 345 -13.87 -0.24 -12.96
C ALA A 345 -13.23 -1.65 -12.92
N PRO A 346 -11.99 -1.82 -13.39
CA PRO A 346 -11.30 -3.12 -13.38
C PRO A 346 -10.83 -3.60 -11.99
N HIS A 347 -10.92 -2.75 -10.94
CA HIS A 347 -10.34 -2.99 -9.61
C HIS A 347 -11.35 -2.84 -8.47
#